data_AF-A0A971TQX9-F1
#
_entry.id   AF-A0A971TQX9-F1
#
_cell.length_a   1.000
_cell.length_b   1.000
_cell.length_c   1.000
_cell.angle_alpha   90.00
_cell.angle_beta   90.00
_cell.angle_gamma   90.00
#
_symmetry.space_group_name_H-M   'P 1'
#
loop_
_entity.id
_entity.type
_entity.pdbx_description
1 polymer ?
#
loop_
_entity_poly.entity_id
_entity_poly.type
_entity_poly.pdbx_seq_one_letter_code
_entity_poly.pdbx_strand_id
1 'polypeptide(L)'
;MASTKIDVNHSRIARIQDLDELAVVFFPGNKPHQKVFLAVFIELKWAEDQFLPVLEPIADKYGLSRRTLETVRAKMRRLGLIDHVSRFNQSHGYREGWVFSSKFGK
;
A
#
# COMPACT_ATOMS: atom_id res chain seq x y z
N MET A 1 -6.85 -11.81 22.76
CA MET A 1 -7.62 -11.22 21.63
C MET A 1 -6.76 -10.14 21.00
N ALA A 2 -6.49 -10.22 19.70
CA ALA A 2 -5.66 -9.23 19.02
C ALA A 2 -6.44 -7.92 18.83
N SER A 3 -5.86 -6.80 19.26
CA SER A 3 -6.45 -5.46 19.12
C SER A 3 -6.76 -5.13 17.66
N THR A 4 -7.95 -4.60 17.38
CA THR A 4 -8.40 -4.19 16.04
C THR A 4 -8.13 -2.71 15.73
N LYS A 5 -7.54 -1.96 16.66
CA LYS A 5 -7.21 -0.54 16.49
C LYS A 5 -5.81 -0.38 15.88
N ILE A 6 -5.69 0.54 14.92
CA ILE A 6 -4.39 0.92 14.34
C ILE A 6 -3.57 1.57 15.45
N ASP A 7 -2.48 0.92 15.86
CA ASP A 7 -1.55 1.42 16.86
C ASP A 7 -0.54 2.34 16.17
N VAL A 8 -0.69 3.64 16.38
CA VAL A 8 0.17 4.71 15.82
C VAL A 8 1.26 5.14 16.80
N ASN A 9 1.68 4.24 17.70
CA ASN A 9 2.81 4.52 18.58
C ASN A 9 4.08 4.78 17.75
N HIS A 10 4.55 6.03 17.78
CA HIS A 10 5.72 6.49 17.03
C HIS A 10 6.99 5.69 17.35
N SER A 11 7.17 5.27 18.62
CA SER A 11 8.30 4.44 19.05
C SER A 11 8.23 3.00 18.51
N ARG A 12 7.01 2.49 18.26
CA ARG A 12 6.80 1.18 17.65
C ARG A 12 7.04 1.25 16.15
N ILE A 13 6.48 2.26 15.48
CA ILE A 13 6.68 2.50 14.05
C ILE A 13 8.17 2.70 13.71
N ALA A 14 8.90 3.46 14.53
CA ALA A 14 10.33 3.70 14.35
C ALA A 14 11.22 2.45 14.56
N ARG A 15 10.68 1.37 15.16
CA ARG A 15 11.38 0.09 15.38
C ARG A 15 11.04 -0.98 14.35
N ILE A 16 10.07 -0.73 13.47
CA ILE A 16 9.68 -1.71 12.46
C ILE A 16 10.79 -1.80 11.42
N GLN A 17 11.42 -2.97 11.34
CA GLN A 17 12.46 -3.27 10.36
C GLN A 17 11.90 -4.07 9.18
N ASP A 18 10.85 -4.86 9.42
CA ASP A 18 10.30 -5.80 8.46
C ASP A 18 8.90 -5.39 7.94
N LEU A 19 8.66 -5.69 6.67
CA LEU A 19 7.45 -5.26 5.95
C LEU A 19 6.17 -5.97 6.45
N ASP A 20 6.32 -7.20 6.96
CA ASP A 20 5.24 -7.97 7.57
C ASP A 20 4.77 -7.37 8.91
N GLU A 21 5.68 -6.82 9.71
CA GLU A 21 5.33 -6.04 10.91
C GLU A 21 4.51 -4.79 10.54
N LEU A 22 4.88 -4.07 9.48
CA LEU A 22 4.07 -2.95 8.96
C LEU A 22 2.67 -3.42 8.55
N ALA A 23 2.57 -4.57 7.90
CA ALA A 23 1.28 -5.14 7.51
C ALA A 23 0.40 -5.41 8.74
N VAL A 24 0.98 -5.96 9.82
CA VAL A 24 0.27 -6.20 11.09
C VAL A 24 -0.17 -4.89 11.73
N VAL A 25 0.65 -3.84 11.70
CA VAL A 25 0.30 -2.52 12.27
C VAL A 25 -0.85 -1.85 11.51
N PHE A 26 -0.80 -1.86 10.17
CA PHE A 26 -1.84 -1.22 9.36
C PHE A 26 -3.12 -2.06 9.25
N PHE A 27 -3.02 -3.39 9.33
CA PHE A 27 -4.14 -4.32 9.17
C PHE A 27 -4.14 -5.39 10.28
N PRO A 28 -4.31 -4.99 11.55
CA PRO A 28 -4.19 -5.93 12.66
C PRO A 28 -5.31 -6.97 12.63
N GLY A 29 -4.93 -8.24 12.80
CA GLY A 29 -5.86 -9.38 12.82
C GLY A 29 -6.49 -9.77 11.47
N ASN A 30 -6.20 -9.06 10.38
CA ASN A 30 -6.80 -9.31 9.07
C ASN A 30 -5.76 -9.82 8.06
N LYS A 31 -5.49 -11.13 8.08
CA LYS A 31 -4.50 -11.79 7.21
C LYS A 31 -4.74 -11.55 5.71
N PRO A 32 -5.98 -11.62 5.17
CA PRO A 32 -6.21 -11.28 3.76
C PRO A 32 -5.78 -9.85 3.40
N HIS A 33 -6.07 -8.87 4.26
CA HIS A 33 -5.69 -7.48 4.01
C HIS A 33 -4.18 -7.27 4.14
N GLN A 34 -3.53 -7.94 5.12
CA GLN A 34 -2.08 -7.94 5.26
C GLN A 34 -1.40 -8.46 3.99
N LYS A 35 -1.86 -9.61 3.44
CA LYS A 35 -1.32 -10.18 2.19
C LYS A 35 -1.46 -9.22 1.00
N VAL A 36 -2.63 -8.59 0.86
CA VAL A 36 -2.88 -7.62 -0.21
C VAL A 36 -1.97 -6.39 -0.05
N PHE A 37 -1.80 -5.88 1.17
CA PHE A 37 -0.91 -4.76 1.44
C PHE A 37 0.53 -5.11 1.05
N LEU A 38 1.03 -6.27 1.46
CA LEU A 38 2.37 -6.75 1.10
C LEU A 38 2.54 -6.86 -0.42
N ALA A 39 1.57 -7.46 -1.11
CA ALA A 39 1.61 -7.61 -2.56
C ALA A 39 1.69 -6.26 -3.27
N VAL A 40 0.80 -5.31 -2.92
CA VAL A 40 0.81 -3.95 -3.50
C VAL A 40 2.14 -3.24 -3.20
N PHE A 41 2.60 -3.30 -1.95
CA PHE A 41 3.82 -2.62 -1.54
C PHE A 41 5.06 -3.15 -2.28
N ILE A 42 5.19 -4.47 -2.39
CA ILE A 42 6.34 -5.11 -3.06
C ILE A 42 6.32 -4.82 -4.55
N GLU A 43 5.17 -5.00 -5.23
CA GLU A 43 5.06 -4.72 -6.66
C GLU A 43 5.38 -3.25 -6.96
N LEU A 44 4.90 -2.32 -6.13
CA LEU A 44 5.17 -0.90 -6.33
C LEU A 44 6.65 -0.53 -6.05
N LYS A 45 7.26 -1.15 -5.03
CA LYS A 45 8.67 -0.94 -4.68
C LYS A 45 9.64 -1.38 -5.78
N TRP A 46 9.29 -2.45 -6.50
CA TRP A 46 10.14 -3.02 -7.55
C TRP A 46 9.65 -2.71 -8.97
N ALA A 47 8.57 -1.95 -9.11
CA ALA A 47 8.15 -1.42 -10.41
C ALA A 47 9.17 -0.42 -10.94
N GLU A 48 9.28 -0.35 -12.27
CA GLU A 48 10.03 0.70 -12.93
C GLU A 48 9.49 2.08 -12.51
N ASP A 49 10.39 3.01 -12.20
CA ASP A 49 10.09 4.33 -11.65
C ASP A 49 9.22 4.33 -10.37
N GLN A 50 9.08 3.19 -9.68
CA GLN A 50 8.15 3.00 -8.57
C GLN A 50 6.72 3.42 -8.94
N PHE A 51 6.32 3.10 -10.17
CA PHE A 51 5.04 3.50 -10.75
C PHE A 51 4.27 2.28 -11.25
N LEU A 52 3.02 2.16 -10.81
CA LEU A 52 2.10 1.13 -11.30
C LEU A 52 0.89 1.77 -11.99
N PRO A 53 0.67 1.55 -13.30
CA PRO A 53 -0.49 2.10 -14.00
C PRO A 53 -1.82 1.61 -13.39
N VAL A 54 -1.86 0.34 -12.99
CA VAL A 54 -3.04 -0.36 -12.49
C VAL A 54 -2.63 -1.35 -11.39
N LEU A 55 -3.51 -1.63 -10.45
CA LEU A 55 -3.25 -2.57 -9.33
C LEU A 55 -3.97 -3.91 -9.51
N GLU A 56 -4.98 -3.95 -10.37
CA GLU A 56 -5.82 -5.11 -10.66
C GLU A 56 -5.02 -6.36 -11.06
N PRO A 57 -3.94 -6.26 -11.88
CA PRO A 57 -3.12 -7.43 -12.21
C PRO A 57 -2.47 -8.10 -10.99
N ILE A 58 -2.25 -7.34 -9.90
CA ILE A 58 -1.69 -7.86 -8.64
C ILE A 58 -2.68 -8.84 -8.01
N ALA A 59 -3.98 -8.55 -8.07
CA ALA A 59 -4.99 -9.45 -7.54
C ALA A 59 -4.98 -10.79 -8.28
N ASP A 60 -4.90 -10.76 -9.61
CA ASP A 60 -4.90 -11.97 -10.42
C ASP A 60 -3.58 -12.76 -10.24
N LYS A 61 -2.42 -12.07 -10.20
CA LYS A 61 -1.09 -12.68 -9.99
C LYS A 61 -0.97 -13.46 -8.68
N TYR A 62 -1.54 -12.93 -7.60
CA TYR A 62 -1.42 -13.51 -6.26
C TYR A 62 -2.68 -14.26 -5.79
N GLY A 63 -3.69 -14.43 -6.66
CA GLY A 63 -4.96 -15.08 -6.30
C GLY A 63 -5.74 -14.36 -5.20
N LEU A 64 -5.70 -13.02 -5.19
CA LEU A 64 -6.32 -12.17 -4.18
C LEU A 64 -7.70 -11.70 -4.63
N SER A 65 -8.59 -11.43 -3.67
CA SER A 65 -9.89 -10.83 -3.98
C SER A 65 -9.74 -9.38 -4.43
N ARG A 66 -10.27 -9.04 -5.61
CA ARG A 66 -10.33 -7.67 -6.12
C ARG A 66 -11.06 -6.71 -5.17
N ARG A 67 -12.12 -7.18 -4.50
CA ARG A 67 -12.82 -6.39 -3.45
C ARG A 67 -11.89 -6.04 -2.29
N THR A 68 -11.06 -7.00 -1.87
CA THR A 68 -10.08 -6.77 -0.79
C THR A 68 -8.97 -5.82 -1.25
N LEU A 69 -8.51 -5.96 -2.51
CA LEU A 69 -7.57 -5.03 -3.13
C LEU A 69 -8.08 -3.58 -3.10
N GLU A 70 -9.31 -3.35 -3.56
CA GLU A 70 -9.94 -2.02 -3.54
C GLU A 70 -9.99 -1.42 -2.13
N THR A 71 -10.35 -2.25 -1.14
CA THR A 71 -10.44 -1.82 0.26
C THR A 71 -9.07 -1.44 0.83
N VAL A 72 -8.06 -2.27 0.56
CA VAL A 72 -6.69 -2.03 1.04
C VAL A 72 -6.09 -0.81 0.33
N ARG A 73 -6.25 -0.68 -0.99
CA ARG A 73 -5.83 0.49 -1.77
C ARG A 73 -6.42 1.78 -1.20
N ALA A 74 -7.74 1.81 -0.96
CA ALA A 74 -8.40 2.97 -0.38
C ALA A 74 -7.83 3.33 1.00
N LYS A 75 -7.52 2.32 1.83
CA LYS A 75 -6.90 2.54 3.14
C LYS A 75 -5.45 3.05 3.02
N MET A 76 -4.65 2.46 2.14
CA MET A 76 -3.26 2.88 1.89
C MET A 76 -3.21 4.34 1.42
N ARG A 77 -4.12 4.74 0.53
CA ARG A 77 -4.26 6.14 0.11
C ARG A 77 -4.64 7.06 1.26
N ARG A 78 -5.63 6.66 2.08
CA ARG A 78 -6.05 7.43 3.26
C ARG A 78 -4.95 7.59 4.31
N LEU A 79 -4.10 6.59 4.47
CA LEU A 79 -2.95 6.60 5.37
C LEU A 79 -1.76 7.39 4.80
N GLY A 80 -1.83 7.85 3.54
CA GLY A 80 -0.74 8.56 2.89
C GLY A 80 0.46 7.66 2.57
N LEU A 81 0.23 6.37 2.35
CA LEU A 81 1.25 5.41 1.92
C LEU A 81 1.44 5.44 0.41
N ILE A 82 0.36 5.57 -0.34
CA ILE A 82 0.35 5.66 -1.80
C ILE A 82 -0.50 6.85 -2.25
N ASP A 83 -0.17 7.39 -3.42
CA ASP A 83 -0.95 8.43 -4.08
C ASP A 83 -1.38 7.97 -5.47
N HIS A 84 -2.52 8.51 -5.91
CA HIS A 84 -2.98 8.35 -7.28
C HIS A 84 -2.45 9.52 -8.13
N VAL A 85 -1.65 9.20 -9.13
CA VAL A 85 -1.18 10.14 -10.13
C VAL A 85 -2.28 10.31 -11.18
N SER A 86 -2.78 11.54 -11.31
CA SER A 86 -3.73 11.88 -12.38
C SER A 86 -3.01 12.00 -13.71
N ARG A 87 -3.66 11.57 -14.81
CA ARG A 87 -3.20 11.76 -16.20
C ARG A 87 -2.88 13.21 -16.57
N PHE A 88 -3.41 14.18 -15.82
CA PHE A 88 -3.15 15.61 -16.05
C PHE A 88 -1.89 16.11 -15.36
N ASN A 89 -1.17 15.25 -14.64
CA ASN A 89 0.04 15.63 -13.93
C ASN A 89 1.25 15.62 -14.86
N GLN A 90 1.70 16.81 -15.25
CA GLN A 90 2.88 17.01 -16.08
C GLN A 90 4.17 16.47 -15.44
N SER A 91 4.27 16.50 -14.10
CA SER A 91 5.47 16.02 -13.38
C SER A 91 5.70 14.52 -13.48
N HIS A 92 4.65 13.74 -13.78
CA HIS A 92 4.73 12.30 -14.02
C HIS A 92 4.53 11.95 -15.51
N GLY A 93 4.81 12.90 -16.41
CA GLY A 93 4.77 12.66 -17.85
C GLY A 93 3.37 12.35 -18.39
N TYR A 94 2.32 12.93 -17.78
CA TYR A 94 0.92 12.71 -18.14
C TYR A 94 0.45 11.25 -18.03
N ARG A 95 1.13 10.46 -17.19
CA ARG A 95 0.77 9.07 -16.89
C ARG A 95 -0.29 9.03 -15.77
N GLU A 96 -1.15 8.02 -15.80
CA GLU A 96 -2.13 7.73 -14.75
C GLU A 96 -1.76 6.43 -14.04
N GLY A 97 -1.80 6.43 -12.71
CA GLY A 97 -1.41 5.27 -11.93
C GLY A 97 -1.19 5.56 -10.47
N TRP A 98 -0.37 4.72 -9.84
CA TRP A 98 -0.13 4.67 -8.42
C TRP A 98 1.36 4.76 -8.14
N VAL A 99 1.71 5.57 -7.14
CA VAL A 99 3.08 5.79 -6.66
C VAL A 99 3.10 5.77 -5.14
N PHE A 100 4.29 5.62 -4.54
CA PHE A 100 4.43 5.92 -3.12
C PHE A 100 4.16 7.41 -2.87
N SER A 101 3.44 7.69 -1.79
CA SER A 101 3.17 9.07 -1.39
C SER A 101 4.45 9.73 -0.90
N SER A 102 4.66 10.99 -1.29
CA SER A 102 5.82 11.78 -0.84
C SER A 102 5.84 12.02 0.67
N LYS A 103 4.70 11.84 1.36
CA LYS A 103 4.57 11.94 2.82
C LYS A 103 5.09 10.70 3.54
N PHE A 104 5.26 9.58 2.83
CA PHE A 104 5.78 8.34 3.39
C PHE A 104 7.31 8.30 3.41
N GLY A 105 7.97 9.04 2.52
CA GLY A 105 9.43 9.05 2.35
C GLY A 105 10.18 10.21 3.00
N LYS A 106 9.58 10.92 3.97
CA LYS A 106 10.23 11.96 4.78
C LYS A 106 10.27 11.59 6.25
#